data_AF-A0A815AFB5-F1
#
_entry.id   AF-A0A815AFB5-F1
#
_cell.length_a   1.000
_cell.length_b   1.000
_cell.length_c   1.000
_cell.angle_alpha   90.00
_cell.angle_beta   90.00
_cell.angle_gamma   90.00
#
_symmetry.space_group_name_H-M   'P 1'
#
loop_
_entity.id
_entity.type
_entity.pdbx_description
1 polymer ?
#
loop_
_entity_poly.entity_id
_entity_poly.type
_entity_poly.pdbx_seq_one_letter_code
_entity_poly.pdbx_strand_id
1 'polypeptide(L)'
;MSTQTIGEKFSAPVPQALGAREFMIERLILRDNTRELLRENGREEEMEIELLALTECGCGMDVYDPTKCKCRAREGYFLLAQFYYDTEQYDKAWKWYLKIRNADLRALYQLGTMCFEGVAPKEYTPEDAYDMMVEISTKGKDPHCFVVPYAEFHIGKAYFQGYGVGHSEEKAERWWLLAASGDGHEPVVEAQTALAFFYSRKSAFVYNLSKAWHWHNQAARRGSLESLGAVGAMNLFGVGTSKNLNQAVECLRQASERGNIYAMGLLVYAYYTRKLFTKATDLAKRVSVLDNIDELSRISCCLPQYIRKGIAISTFILGRCLELGYGIKKDPSQSVLMYKKCFQYDPDACQLLQDYLTHEKI
;
A
#
# COMPACT_ATOMS: atom_id res chain seq x y z
N MET A 1 -8.13 -29.20 16.29
CA MET A 1 -7.44 -28.04 15.68
C MET A 1 -8.42 -26.90 15.47
N SER A 2 -8.23 -25.81 16.22
CA SER A 2 -9.15 -24.67 16.35
C SER A 2 -9.15 -23.76 15.10
N THR A 3 -10.21 -22.98 14.92
CA THR A 3 -10.35 -21.98 13.84
C THR A 3 -9.25 -20.89 13.87
N GLN A 4 -8.55 -20.74 15.00
CA GLN A 4 -7.36 -19.89 15.14
C GLN A 4 -6.23 -20.32 14.20
N THR A 5 -5.91 -21.61 14.10
CA THR A 5 -4.78 -22.08 13.25
C THR A 5 -5.00 -21.78 11.76
N ILE A 6 -6.26 -21.60 11.34
CA ILE A 6 -6.67 -21.25 9.98
C ILE A 6 -6.24 -19.82 9.65
N GLY A 7 -6.75 -18.84 10.42
CA GLY A 7 -6.43 -17.44 10.19
C GLY A 7 -4.98 -17.10 10.50
N GLU A 8 -4.29 -17.91 11.30
CA GLU A 8 -2.83 -17.81 11.51
C GLU A 8 -1.97 -18.28 10.33
N LYS A 9 -2.48 -19.16 9.46
CA LYS A 9 -1.82 -19.58 8.21
C LYS A 9 -2.20 -18.66 7.03
N PHE A 10 -3.34 -17.98 7.16
CA PHE A 10 -3.77 -16.89 6.28
C PHE A 10 -3.25 -15.50 6.72
N SER A 11 -2.61 -15.40 7.90
CA SER A 11 -1.97 -14.17 8.38
C SER A 11 -0.55 -14.00 7.82
N ALA A 12 -0.17 -12.74 7.69
CA ALA A 12 0.88 -12.21 6.82
C ALA A 12 2.34 -12.44 7.25
N PRO A 13 3.25 -12.72 6.31
CA PRO A 13 4.57 -12.11 6.30
C PRO A 13 4.53 -10.70 5.66
N VAL A 14 5.38 -9.82 6.20
CA VAL A 14 5.48 -8.37 5.95
C VAL A 14 5.76 -8.03 4.47
N PRO A 15 5.22 -6.93 3.92
CA PRO A 15 5.69 -6.36 2.66
C PRO A 15 7.20 -6.07 2.70
N GLN A 16 8.01 -6.74 1.87
CA GLN A 16 9.41 -6.34 1.65
C GLN A 16 9.56 -5.10 0.75
N ALA A 17 8.48 -4.57 0.19
CA ALA A 17 8.51 -3.29 -0.51
C ALA A 17 7.10 -2.68 -0.55
N LEU A 18 6.81 -1.75 0.36
CA LEU A 18 6.01 -0.59 -0.04
C LEU A 18 6.97 0.24 -0.90
N GLY A 19 6.92 0.01 -2.21
CA GLY A 19 7.66 0.82 -3.19
C GLY A 19 7.19 2.26 -3.06
N ALA A 20 8.11 3.21 -3.05
CA ALA A 20 7.86 4.62 -2.78
C ALA A 20 7.05 5.37 -3.88
N ARG A 21 6.35 4.64 -4.75
CA ARG A 21 5.43 5.21 -5.74
C ARG A 21 4.08 5.70 -5.18
N GLU A 22 3.79 5.49 -3.90
CA GLU A 22 2.46 5.74 -3.31
C GLU A 22 2.23 7.14 -2.69
N PHE A 23 3.07 8.13 -2.97
CA PHE A 23 2.78 9.51 -2.59
C PHE A 23 1.94 10.22 -3.66
N MET A 24 0.63 10.39 -3.42
CA MET A 24 -0.27 10.99 -4.42
C MET A 24 -1.54 11.71 -3.92
N ILE A 25 -1.65 12.16 -2.67
CA ILE A 25 -2.84 12.95 -2.29
C ILE A 25 -2.82 14.38 -2.91
N GLU A 26 -1.67 14.87 -3.38
CA GLU A 26 -1.59 16.09 -4.21
C GLU A 26 -1.61 15.84 -5.73
N ARG A 27 -1.47 14.60 -6.20
CA ARG A 27 -1.25 14.30 -7.64
C ARG A 27 -2.54 14.21 -8.48
N LEU A 28 -3.72 14.53 -7.93
CA LEU A 28 -4.96 14.65 -8.73
C LEU A 28 -5.32 16.11 -9.06
N ILE A 29 -5.06 17.05 -8.15
CA ILE A 29 -5.41 18.47 -8.37
C ILE A 29 -4.36 19.15 -9.28
N LEU A 30 -3.09 18.76 -9.16
CA LEU A 30 -2.02 19.30 -10.00
C LEU A 30 -1.98 18.68 -11.40
N ARG A 31 -2.34 17.40 -11.54
CA ARG A 31 -2.18 16.63 -12.79
C ARG A 31 -3.12 17.08 -13.91
N ASP A 32 -4.32 17.57 -13.58
CA ASP A 32 -5.25 18.05 -14.59
C ASP A 32 -4.91 19.48 -15.04
N ASN A 33 -4.57 20.37 -14.10
CA ASN A 33 -4.17 21.74 -14.42
C ASN A 33 -2.82 21.81 -15.16
N THR A 34 -1.81 21.02 -14.77
CA THR A 34 -0.50 21.02 -15.47
C THR A 34 -0.55 20.33 -16.83
N ARG A 35 -1.37 19.28 -17.02
CA ARG A 35 -1.49 18.62 -18.33
C ARG A 35 -2.25 19.45 -19.36
N GLU A 36 -3.26 20.22 -18.95
CA GLU A 36 -3.97 21.13 -19.86
C GLU A 36 -3.08 22.30 -20.31
N LEU A 37 -2.34 22.91 -19.39
CA LEU A 37 -1.39 23.99 -19.71
C LEU A 37 -0.24 23.53 -20.64
N LEU A 38 0.22 22.28 -20.52
CA LEU A 38 1.36 21.77 -21.28
C LEU A 38 1.01 21.16 -22.64
N ARG A 39 -0.28 20.97 -22.96
CA ARG A 39 -0.71 20.45 -24.27
C ARG A 39 -0.59 21.50 -25.38
N GLU A 40 -0.51 22.78 -25.03
CA GLU A 40 -0.55 23.90 -25.98
C GLU A 40 0.84 24.35 -26.46
N ASN A 41 1.91 24.22 -25.65
CA ASN A 41 3.23 24.76 -25.98
C ASN A 41 4.34 23.70 -25.89
N GLY A 42 4.89 23.31 -27.04
CA GLY A 42 6.10 22.49 -27.12
C GLY A 42 7.39 23.34 -27.07
N ARG A 43 8.40 22.84 -26.34
CA ARG A 43 9.83 23.26 -26.35
C ARG A 43 10.24 24.59 -25.69
N GLU A 44 9.40 25.22 -24.86
CA GLU A 44 9.74 26.36 -23.97
C GLU A 44 9.70 25.99 -22.46
N GLU A 45 10.10 24.76 -22.14
CA GLU A 45 9.64 24.02 -20.95
C GLU A 45 10.26 24.40 -19.59
N GLU A 46 11.46 25.00 -19.52
CA GLU A 46 12.07 25.39 -18.23
C GLU A 46 11.67 26.80 -17.78
N MET A 47 11.57 27.73 -18.74
CA MET A 47 11.41 29.15 -18.46
C MET A 47 9.94 29.52 -18.21
N GLU A 48 8.99 28.92 -18.93
CA GLU A 48 7.56 29.16 -18.72
C GLU A 48 7.06 28.53 -17.42
N ILE A 49 7.57 27.35 -17.02
CA ILE A 49 7.23 26.74 -15.72
C ILE A 49 7.86 27.52 -14.57
N GLU A 50 9.10 28.00 -14.71
CA GLU A 50 9.69 28.97 -13.78
C GLU A 50 8.85 30.26 -13.71
N LEU A 51 8.32 30.76 -14.82
CA LEU A 51 7.51 31.99 -14.86
C LEU A 51 6.10 31.79 -14.24
N LEU A 52 5.40 30.71 -14.60
CA LEU A 52 4.03 30.38 -14.18
C LEU A 52 3.97 30.05 -12.68
N ALA A 53 5.00 29.41 -12.14
CA ALA A 53 5.01 29.15 -10.71
C ALA A 53 5.32 30.40 -9.86
N LEU A 54 5.73 31.50 -10.50
CA LEU A 54 5.95 32.79 -9.85
C LEU A 54 4.70 33.70 -9.84
N THR A 55 3.55 33.30 -10.42
CA THR A 55 2.41 34.21 -10.63
C THR A 55 1.33 34.18 -9.53
N GLU A 56 1.09 33.09 -8.80
CA GLU A 56 -0.03 33.00 -7.85
C GLU A 56 0.41 32.74 -6.39
N CYS A 57 0.57 33.80 -5.60
CA CYS A 57 0.64 33.68 -4.14
C CYS A 57 -0.17 34.81 -3.49
N GLY A 58 -1.10 34.43 -2.60
CA GLY A 58 -1.97 35.32 -1.82
C GLY A 58 -1.27 36.12 -0.72
N CYS A 59 0.04 36.37 -0.84
CA CYS A 59 0.83 37.10 0.16
C CYS A 59 0.69 38.64 0.10
N GLY A 60 -0.21 39.17 -0.73
CA GLY A 60 -0.58 40.59 -0.71
C GLY A 60 0.55 41.60 -0.94
N MET A 61 1.67 41.21 -1.58
CA MET A 61 2.76 42.13 -1.94
C MET A 61 2.84 42.36 -3.45
N ASP A 62 3.20 43.59 -3.81
CA ASP A 62 2.98 44.29 -5.08
C ASP A 62 3.33 43.54 -6.39
N VAL A 63 2.49 43.84 -7.39
CA VAL A 63 2.25 43.13 -8.66
C VAL A 63 3.34 43.36 -9.74
N TYR A 64 4.57 43.75 -9.41
CA TYR A 64 5.52 44.22 -10.45
C TYR A 64 6.85 43.47 -10.60
N ASP A 65 7.13 42.42 -9.82
CA ASP A 65 8.33 41.58 -10.04
C ASP A 65 8.18 40.17 -9.42
N PRO A 66 7.78 39.15 -10.21
CA PRO A 66 7.58 37.79 -9.72
C PRO A 66 8.83 37.17 -9.09
N THR A 67 10.03 37.64 -9.46
CA THR A 67 11.32 37.09 -8.99
C THR A 67 11.70 37.50 -7.56
N LYS A 68 11.00 38.47 -6.96
CA LYS A 68 11.33 39.02 -5.64
C LYS A 68 10.64 38.33 -4.46
N CYS A 69 9.54 37.60 -4.64
CA CYS A 69 9.01 36.80 -3.51
C CYS A 69 9.77 35.48 -3.38
N LYS A 70 10.61 35.39 -2.34
CA LYS A 70 11.28 34.13 -1.94
C LYS A 70 10.30 32.98 -1.71
N CYS A 71 9.04 33.28 -1.42
CA CYS A 71 7.95 32.32 -1.27
C CYS A 71 7.56 31.65 -2.59
N ARG A 72 7.38 32.45 -3.65
CA ARG A 72 6.90 32.01 -4.97
C ARG A 72 7.95 31.19 -5.70
N ALA A 73 9.21 31.60 -5.62
CA ALA A 73 10.31 30.86 -6.24
C ALA A 73 10.46 29.43 -5.67
N ARG A 74 10.16 29.21 -4.39
CA ARG A 74 10.26 27.87 -3.77
C ARG A 74 9.19 26.92 -4.28
N GLU A 75 7.93 27.36 -4.32
CA GLU A 75 6.83 26.54 -4.84
C GLU A 75 7.09 26.15 -6.29
N GLY A 76 7.58 27.09 -7.11
CA GLY A 76 7.91 26.79 -8.50
C GLY A 76 9.03 25.80 -8.70
N TYR A 77 10.10 25.91 -7.93
CA TYR A 77 11.16 24.91 -7.98
C TYR A 77 10.68 23.54 -7.50
N PHE A 78 9.78 23.48 -6.52
CA PHE A 78 9.19 22.22 -6.07
C PHE A 78 8.33 21.56 -7.15
N LEU A 79 7.42 22.33 -7.78
CA LEU A 79 6.55 21.83 -8.85
C LEU A 79 7.34 21.41 -10.10
N LEU A 80 8.36 22.19 -10.49
CA LEU A 80 9.24 21.85 -11.60
C LEU A 80 10.04 20.56 -11.31
N ALA A 81 10.55 20.41 -10.09
CA ALA A 81 11.22 19.19 -9.66
C ALA A 81 10.26 17.98 -9.73
N GLN A 82 9.01 18.15 -9.28
CA GLN A 82 7.99 17.12 -9.32
C GLN A 82 7.65 16.69 -10.75
N PHE A 83 7.56 17.64 -11.69
CA PHE A 83 7.37 17.35 -13.11
C PHE A 83 8.52 16.50 -13.67
N TYR A 84 9.77 16.86 -13.35
CA TYR A 84 10.91 16.06 -13.78
C TYR A 84 10.93 14.68 -13.16
N TYR A 85 10.53 14.56 -11.90
CA TYR A 85 10.40 13.27 -11.22
C TYR A 85 9.33 12.39 -11.89
N ASP A 86 8.16 12.95 -12.19
CA ASP A 86 7.05 12.24 -12.84
C ASP A 86 7.34 11.88 -14.31
N THR A 87 8.20 12.64 -14.99
CA THR A 87 8.71 12.32 -16.33
C THR A 87 9.98 11.46 -16.31
N GLU A 88 10.33 10.90 -15.16
CA GLU A 88 11.49 10.02 -14.93
C GLU A 88 12.85 10.67 -15.28
N GLN A 89 12.92 12.00 -15.30
CA GLN A 89 14.13 12.80 -15.45
C GLN A 89 14.76 13.09 -14.07
N TYR A 90 15.19 12.03 -13.38
CA TYR A 90 15.61 12.10 -11.98
C TYR A 90 16.77 13.07 -11.70
N ASP A 91 17.75 13.17 -12.60
CA ASP A 91 18.89 14.10 -12.43
C ASP A 91 18.43 15.57 -12.36
N LYS A 92 17.43 15.94 -13.20
CA LYS A 92 16.86 17.28 -13.20
C LYS A 92 16.01 17.53 -11.96
N ALA A 93 15.17 16.55 -11.59
CA ALA A 93 14.37 16.61 -10.38
C ALA A 93 15.26 16.83 -9.14
N TRP A 94 16.32 16.03 -9.03
CA TRP A 94 17.30 16.09 -7.94
C TRP A 94 17.92 17.48 -7.82
N LYS A 95 18.41 18.04 -8.94
CA LYS A 95 19.01 19.39 -8.98
C LYS A 95 18.06 20.44 -8.41
N TRP A 96 16.79 20.41 -8.79
CA TRP A 96 15.81 21.40 -8.36
C TRP A 96 15.39 21.21 -6.90
N TYR A 97 15.15 19.98 -6.44
CA TYR A 97 14.90 19.73 -5.02
C TYR A 97 16.09 20.13 -4.14
N LEU A 98 17.32 19.83 -4.57
CA LEU A 98 18.54 20.19 -3.84
C LEU A 98 18.68 21.71 -3.66
N LYS A 99 18.26 22.50 -4.66
CA LYS A 99 18.27 23.97 -4.62
C LYS A 99 17.41 24.54 -3.49
N ILE A 100 16.30 23.88 -3.15
CA ILE A 100 15.35 24.32 -2.12
C ILE A 100 15.36 23.47 -0.84
N ARG A 101 16.22 22.45 -0.75
CA ARG A 101 16.33 21.49 0.37
C ARG A 101 16.27 22.13 1.76
N ASN A 102 17.02 23.21 1.98
CA ASN A 102 17.11 23.85 3.30
C ASN A 102 15.92 24.75 3.64
N ALA A 103 15.12 25.11 2.63
CA ALA A 103 14.05 26.08 2.72
C ALA A 103 12.65 25.45 2.64
N ASP A 104 12.56 24.20 2.17
CA ASP A 104 11.32 23.45 1.99
C ASP A 104 11.50 22.00 2.43
N LEU A 105 10.81 21.61 3.51
CA LEU A 105 10.87 20.25 4.05
C LEU A 105 10.26 19.21 3.09
N ARG A 106 9.36 19.60 2.18
CA ARG A 106 8.84 18.70 1.15
C ARG A 106 9.93 18.32 0.17
N ALA A 107 10.77 19.27 -0.22
CA ALA A 107 11.90 18.98 -1.11
C ALA A 107 12.95 18.10 -0.43
N LEU A 108 13.27 18.37 0.84
CA LEU A 108 14.15 17.50 1.63
C LEU A 108 13.57 16.07 1.74
N TYR A 109 12.26 15.96 1.95
CA TYR A 109 11.56 14.68 1.98
C TYR A 109 11.68 13.94 0.65
N GLN A 110 11.44 14.62 -0.48
CA GLN A 110 11.56 14.02 -1.81
C GLN A 110 12.99 13.58 -2.15
N LEU A 111 14.02 14.32 -1.73
CA LEU A 111 15.40 13.88 -1.89
C LEU A 111 15.65 12.57 -1.11
N GLY A 112 15.17 12.49 0.14
CA GLY A 112 15.27 11.29 0.94
C GLY A 112 14.55 10.09 0.31
N THR A 113 13.32 10.27 -0.18
CA THR A 113 12.58 9.19 -0.87
C THR A 113 13.28 8.73 -2.15
N MET A 114 13.81 9.65 -2.97
CA MET A 114 14.60 9.32 -4.15
C MET A 114 15.83 8.46 -3.81
N CYS A 115 16.48 8.69 -2.67
CA CYS A 115 17.58 7.84 -2.18
C CYS A 115 17.09 6.44 -1.76
N PHE A 116 15.94 6.33 -1.08
CA PHE A 116 15.34 5.03 -0.73
C PHE A 116 14.92 4.24 -1.97
N GLU A 117 14.52 4.91 -3.05
CA GLU A 117 14.17 4.30 -4.33
C GLU A 117 15.39 3.88 -5.17
N GLY A 118 16.59 4.37 -4.83
CA GLY A 118 17.80 4.14 -5.60
C GLY A 118 17.84 4.90 -6.93
N VAL A 119 17.07 5.99 -7.05
CA VAL A 119 17.07 6.89 -8.23
C VAL A 119 17.91 8.15 -8.01
N ALA A 120 18.46 8.33 -6.80
CA ALA A 120 19.37 9.42 -6.48
C ALA A 120 20.76 9.25 -7.15
N PRO A 121 21.54 10.34 -7.29
CA PRO A 121 22.92 10.25 -7.74
C PRO A 121 23.74 9.31 -6.85
N LYS A 122 24.68 8.56 -7.46
CA LYS A 122 25.47 7.51 -6.78
C LYS A 122 26.31 7.99 -5.59
N GLU A 123 26.51 9.29 -5.48
CA GLU A 123 27.23 9.96 -4.40
C GLU A 123 26.47 9.89 -3.08
N TYR A 124 25.14 9.74 -3.14
CA TYR A 124 24.26 9.70 -1.98
C TYR A 124 24.00 8.27 -1.56
N THR A 125 24.12 8.02 -0.27
CA THR A 125 23.99 6.69 0.31
C THR A 125 22.67 6.51 1.05
N PRO A 126 22.29 5.27 1.39
CA PRO A 126 21.18 4.99 2.31
C PRO A 126 21.27 5.76 3.64
N GLU A 127 22.47 5.98 4.15
CA GLU A 127 22.74 6.76 5.36
C GLU A 127 22.32 8.23 5.17
N ASP A 128 22.64 8.84 4.02
CA ASP A 128 22.19 10.20 3.72
C ASP A 128 20.66 10.30 3.69
N ALA A 129 19.98 9.29 3.14
CA ALA A 129 18.53 9.22 3.11
C ALA A 129 17.95 9.20 4.54
N TYR A 130 18.53 8.38 5.40
CA TYR A 130 18.16 8.31 6.81
C TYR A 130 18.38 9.64 7.53
N ASP A 131 19.54 10.27 7.33
CA ASP A 131 19.87 11.57 7.94
C ASP A 131 18.91 12.68 7.50
N MET A 132 18.52 12.71 6.22
CA MET A 132 17.50 13.64 5.73
C MET A 132 16.14 13.43 6.42
N MET A 133 15.71 12.18 6.65
CA MET A 133 14.45 11.91 7.36
C MET A 133 14.53 12.33 8.83
N VAL A 134 15.66 12.08 9.50
CA VAL A 134 15.90 12.54 10.88
C VAL A 134 15.89 14.07 10.95
N GLU A 135 16.51 14.74 9.99
CA GLU A 135 16.49 16.19 9.85
C GLU A 135 15.05 16.73 9.76
N ILE A 136 14.17 16.09 9.00
CA ILE A 136 12.75 16.46 8.92
C ILE A 136 12.04 16.26 10.27
N SER A 137 12.21 15.09 10.90
CA SER A 137 11.55 14.77 12.18
C SER A 137 11.94 15.72 13.31
N THR A 138 13.13 16.31 13.26
CA THR A 138 13.64 17.21 14.31
C THR A 138 13.26 18.67 14.07
N LYS A 139 13.08 19.07 12.79
CA LYS A 139 12.72 20.44 12.41
C LYS A 139 11.22 20.73 12.48
N GLY A 140 10.38 19.72 12.30
CA GLY A 140 8.93 19.91 12.16
C GLY A 140 8.14 19.83 13.48
N LYS A 141 8.30 20.81 14.38
CA LYS A 141 7.38 20.99 15.53
C LYS A 141 6.12 21.79 15.18
N ASP A 142 5.98 22.21 13.92
CA ASP A 142 4.79 22.89 13.42
C ASP A 142 3.72 21.84 13.09
N PRO A 143 2.57 21.81 13.79
CA PRO A 143 1.46 20.89 13.50
C PRO A 143 1.00 20.90 12.04
N HIS A 144 1.22 22.00 11.32
CA HIS A 144 0.87 22.15 9.91
C HIS A 144 1.89 21.53 8.93
N CYS A 145 3.02 21.03 9.43
CA CYS A 145 4.02 20.34 8.62
C CYS A 145 3.60 18.89 8.37
N PHE A 146 2.95 18.63 7.24
CA PHE A 146 2.39 17.32 6.92
C PHE A 146 3.43 16.23 6.61
N VAL A 147 4.68 16.58 6.31
CA VAL A 147 5.74 15.61 5.92
C VAL A 147 6.41 14.91 7.10
N VAL A 148 6.29 15.45 8.31
CA VAL A 148 6.92 14.90 9.53
C VAL A 148 6.52 13.45 9.78
N PRO A 149 5.22 13.09 9.90
CA PRO A 149 4.86 11.72 10.22
C PRO A 149 5.22 10.74 9.09
N TYR A 150 5.34 11.21 7.84
CA TYR A 150 5.85 10.39 6.74
C TYR A 150 7.36 10.17 6.82
N ALA A 151 8.13 11.16 7.29
CA ALA A 151 9.55 10.99 7.58
C ALA A 151 9.75 10.00 8.73
N GLU A 152 8.98 10.12 9.81
CA GLU A 152 8.98 9.15 10.93
C GLU A 152 8.67 7.72 10.45
N PHE A 153 7.69 7.57 9.56
CA PHE A 153 7.39 6.29 8.92
C PHE A 153 8.59 5.72 8.16
N HIS A 154 9.31 6.55 7.40
CA HIS A 154 10.51 6.15 6.66
C HIS A 154 11.69 5.81 7.57
N ILE A 155 11.86 6.53 8.68
CA ILE A 155 12.85 6.18 9.72
C ILE A 155 12.55 4.80 10.28
N GLY A 156 11.28 4.51 10.59
CA GLY A 156 10.87 3.18 11.04
C GLY A 156 11.18 2.09 10.01
N LYS A 157 10.92 2.37 8.72
CA LYS A 157 11.25 1.45 7.61
C LYS A 157 12.76 1.24 7.47
N ALA A 158 13.57 2.29 7.59
CA ALA A 158 15.03 2.21 7.57
C ALA A 158 15.57 1.29 8.67
N TYR A 159 15.09 1.45 9.91
CA TYR A 159 15.44 0.53 11.01
C TYR A 159 14.97 -0.89 10.77
N PHE A 160 13.76 -1.09 10.22
CA PHE A 160 13.25 -2.42 9.95
C PHE A 160 14.02 -3.13 8.82
N GLN A 161 14.48 -2.40 7.81
CA GLN A 161 15.21 -2.97 6.68
C GLN A 161 16.73 -2.99 6.87
N GLY A 162 17.25 -2.24 7.85
CA GLY A 162 18.68 -2.01 8.00
C GLY A 162 19.27 -1.13 6.89
N TYR A 163 18.46 -0.22 6.34
CA TYR A 163 18.83 0.62 5.19
C TYR A 163 19.36 1.97 5.70
N GLY A 164 20.67 2.21 5.58
CA GLY A 164 21.33 3.42 6.08
C GLY A 164 21.52 3.48 7.59
N VAL A 165 21.03 2.47 8.31
CA VAL A 165 21.12 2.35 9.77
C VAL A 165 21.10 0.88 10.16
N GLY A 166 21.67 0.54 11.31
CA GLY A 166 21.63 -0.84 11.82
C GLY A 166 20.20 -1.33 12.04
N HIS A 167 19.91 -2.56 11.60
CA HIS A 167 18.60 -3.19 11.74
C HIS A 167 18.14 -3.24 13.21
N SER A 168 16.92 -2.78 13.48
CA SER A 168 16.32 -2.80 14.81
C SER A 168 14.79 -2.77 14.74
N GLU A 169 14.15 -3.91 15.02
CA GLU A 169 12.69 -4.02 15.03
C GLU A 169 12.05 -3.19 16.15
N GLU A 170 12.70 -3.08 17.31
CA GLU A 170 12.23 -2.25 18.42
C GLU A 170 12.19 -0.77 18.07
N LYS A 171 13.26 -0.25 17.43
CA LYS A 171 13.28 1.14 16.98
C LYS A 171 12.27 1.36 15.86
N ALA A 172 12.14 0.41 14.93
CA ALA A 172 11.13 0.49 13.87
C ALA A 172 9.71 0.61 14.43
N GLU A 173 9.35 -0.24 15.41
CA GLU A 173 8.05 -0.20 16.08
C GLU A 173 7.81 1.18 16.74
N ARG A 174 8.79 1.71 17.48
CA ARG A 174 8.66 3.01 18.15
C ARG A 174 8.39 4.15 17.16
N TRP A 175 9.14 4.20 16.06
CA TRP A 175 8.95 5.22 15.02
C TRP A 175 7.62 5.08 14.30
N TRP A 176 7.21 3.85 13.97
CA TRP A 176 5.90 3.64 13.36
C TRP A 176 4.75 3.95 14.32
N LEU A 177 4.90 3.71 15.63
CA LEU A 177 3.89 4.11 16.61
C LEU A 177 3.70 5.63 16.63
N LEU A 178 4.77 6.42 16.58
CA LEU A 178 4.71 7.89 16.50
C LEU A 178 3.94 8.34 15.25
N ALA A 179 4.35 7.85 14.08
CA ALA A 179 3.71 8.17 12.80
C ALA A 179 2.24 7.73 12.73
N ALA A 180 1.91 6.60 13.37
CA ALA A 180 0.57 6.01 13.36
C ALA A 180 -0.38 6.64 14.40
N SER A 181 0.14 7.20 15.49
CA SER A 181 -0.66 7.92 16.49
C SER A 181 -0.86 9.39 16.13
N GLY A 182 0.08 10.00 15.41
CA GLY A 182 0.02 11.41 15.04
C GLY A 182 0.17 12.33 16.25
N ASP A 183 1.34 12.33 16.90
CA ASP A 183 1.63 13.21 18.05
C ASP A 183 1.67 14.69 17.61
N GLY A 184 0.49 15.32 17.53
CA GLY A 184 0.32 16.68 17.03
C GLY A 184 0.16 16.80 15.50
N HIS A 185 0.14 15.69 14.76
CA HIS A 185 -0.02 15.65 13.29
C HIS A 185 -1.11 14.64 12.87
N GLU A 186 -1.52 14.68 11.60
CA GLU A 186 -2.42 13.65 11.06
C GLU A 186 -1.74 12.27 11.00
N PRO A 187 -2.38 11.21 11.53
CA PRO A 187 -1.88 9.85 11.46
C PRO A 187 -1.66 9.32 10.03
N VAL A 188 -0.50 8.67 9.83
CA VAL A 188 -0.11 8.07 8.55
C VAL A 188 -0.68 6.66 8.43
N VAL A 189 -1.44 6.41 7.36
CA VAL A 189 -2.15 5.14 7.11
C VAL A 189 -1.18 3.99 6.84
N GLU A 190 -0.05 4.29 6.20
CA GLU A 190 1.04 3.39 5.88
C GLU A 190 1.74 2.90 7.15
N ALA A 191 1.93 3.78 8.14
CA ALA A 191 2.49 3.42 9.45
C ALA A 191 1.53 2.51 10.23
N GLN A 192 0.23 2.82 10.23
CA GLN A 192 -0.80 1.95 10.81
C GLN A 192 -0.82 0.57 10.14
N THR A 193 -0.75 0.54 8.81
CA THR A 193 -0.71 -0.70 8.01
C THR A 193 0.56 -1.50 8.29
N ALA A 194 1.72 -0.84 8.38
CA ALA A 194 2.99 -1.47 8.72
C ALA A 194 2.99 -2.07 10.12
N LEU A 195 2.50 -1.34 11.13
CA LEU A 195 2.32 -1.88 12.49
C LEU A 195 1.38 -3.09 12.50
N ALA A 196 0.29 -3.03 11.74
CA ALA A 196 -0.66 -4.12 11.68
C ALA A 196 -0.02 -5.40 11.11
N PHE A 197 0.77 -5.28 10.04
CA PHE A 197 1.55 -6.39 9.50
C PHE A 197 2.66 -6.85 10.46
N PHE A 198 3.34 -5.91 11.10
CA PHE A 198 4.39 -6.18 12.07
C PHE A 198 3.87 -7.04 13.23
N TYR A 199 2.72 -6.70 13.81
CA TYR A 199 2.07 -7.48 14.87
C TYR A 199 1.43 -8.79 14.37
N SER A 200 1.13 -8.90 13.07
CA SER A 200 0.61 -10.13 12.45
C SER A 200 1.69 -11.17 12.18
N ARG A 201 2.95 -10.75 12.06
CA ARG A 201 4.07 -11.63 11.77
C ARG A 201 4.36 -12.52 12.98
N LYS A 202 4.49 -13.82 12.76
CA LYS A 202 5.03 -14.74 13.78
C LYS A 202 6.54 -14.60 13.84
N SER A 203 7.05 -13.86 14.82
CA SER A 203 8.48 -13.70 15.07
C SER A 203 8.79 -13.87 16.57
N ALA A 204 10.06 -14.06 16.92
CA ALA A 204 10.47 -14.14 18.32
C ALA A 204 10.27 -12.81 19.08
N PHE A 205 10.31 -11.68 18.36
CA PHE A 205 10.16 -10.34 18.93
C PHE A 205 8.69 -9.96 19.11
N VAL A 206 7.87 -10.20 18.08
CA VAL A 206 6.49 -9.74 18.03
C VAL A 206 5.57 -10.79 17.42
N TYR A 207 4.44 -11.01 18.09
CA TYR A 207 3.24 -11.68 17.60
C TYR A 207 2.03 -11.30 18.48
N ASN A 208 1.19 -10.38 18.02
CA ASN A 208 0.02 -9.93 18.78
C ASN A 208 -1.14 -9.59 17.85
N LEU A 209 -1.97 -10.59 17.58
CA LEU A 209 -3.08 -10.47 16.63
C LEU A 209 -4.14 -9.45 17.07
N SER A 210 -4.30 -9.19 18.36
CA SER A 210 -5.23 -8.15 18.85
C SER A 210 -4.72 -6.75 18.52
N LYS A 211 -3.42 -6.49 18.68
CA LYS A 211 -2.78 -5.25 18.21
C LYS A 211 -2.82 -5.14 16.69
N ALA A 212 -2.57 -6.24 15.98
CA ALA A 212 -2.69 -6.25 14.52
C ALA A 212 -4.10 -5.87 14.06
N TRP A 213 -5.14 -6.43 14.70
CA TRP A 213 -6.53 -6.10 14.38
C TRP A 213 -6.82 -4.62 14.63
N HIS A 214 -6.36 -4.10 15.77
CA HIS A 214 -6.53 -2.69 16.11
C HIS A 214 -5.96 -1.78 15.02
N TRP A 215 -4.71 -1.99 14.61
CA TRP A 215 -4.05 -1.16 13.62
C TRP A 215 -4.61 -1.33 12.20
N HIS A 216 -4.94 -2.56 11.79
CA HIS A 216 -5.63 -2.78 10.51
C HIS A 216 -7.00 -2.09 10.50
N ASN A 217 -7.75 -2.12 11.59
CA ASN A 217 -9.05 -1.46 11.65
C ASN A 217 -8.93 0.07 11.56
N GLN A 218 -7.91 0.67 12.19
CA GLN A 218 -7.61 2.09 12.07
C GLN A 218 -7.23 2.48 10.62
N ALA A 219 -6.31 1.72 10.01
CA ALA A 219 -5.88 1.95 8.63
C ALA A 219 -7.01 1.76 7.62
N ALA A 220 -7.86 0.74 7.80
CA ALA A 220 -9.01 0.48 6.93
C ALA A 220 -10.02 1.63 6.95
N ARG A 221 -10.29 2.22 8.12
CA ARG A 221 -11.16 3.40 8.26
C ARG A 221 -10.61 4.63 7.55
N ARG A 222 -9.29 4.74 7.44
CA ARG A 222 -8.59 5.80 6.70
C ARG A 222 -8.31 5.44 5.23
N GLY A 223 -8.83 4.32 4.75
CA GLY A 223 -8.86 3.99 3.32
C GLY A 223 -7.86 2.96 2.82
N SER A 224 -7.00 2.38 3.68
CA SER A 224 -6.08 1.30 3.27
C SER A 224 -6.85 0.08 2.78
N LEU A 225 -6.60 -0.30 1.54
CA LEU A 225 -7.24 -1.44 0.88
C LEU A 225 -6.72 -2.78 1.41
N GLU A 226 -5.42 -2.85 1.72
CA GLU A 226 -4.75 -4.01 2.31
C GLU A 226 -5.34 -4.29 3.68
N SER A 227 -5.43 -3.25 4.52
CA SER A 227 -5.97 -3.35 5.86
C SER A 227 -7.46 -3.66 5.86
N LEU A 228 -8.24 -3.13 4.90
CA LEU A 228 -9.65 -3.49 4.75
C LEU A 228 -9.84 -4.98 4.45
N GLY A 229 -9.02 -5.53 3.53
CA GLY A 229 -9.00 -6.97 3.24
C GLY A 229 -8.57 -7.81 4.46
N ALA A 230 -7.56 -7.35 5.20
CA ALA A 230 -7.09 -8.00 6.42
C ALA A 230 -8.15 -8.02 7.52
N VAL A 231 -8.84 -6.90 7.79
CA VAL A 231 -9.97 -6.83 8.74
C VAL A 231 -11.07 -7.81 8.33
N GLY A 232 -11.37 -7.91 7.04
CA GLY A 232 -12.31 -8.89 6.49
C GLY A 232 -11.90 -10.33 6.82
N ALA A 233 -10.64 -10.68 6.58
CA ALA A 233 -10.08 -12.00 6.90
C ALA A 233 -10.09 -12.29 8.41
N MET A 234 -9.68 -11.33 9.23
CA MET A 234 -9.63 -11.46 10.69
C MET A 234 -11.01 -11.69 11.29
N ASN A 235 -12.04 -10.98 10.81
CA ASN A 235 -13.43 -11.24 11.20
C ASN A 235 -13.98 -12.57 10.66
N LEU A 236 -13.56 -13.01 9.47
CA LEU A 236 -13.99 -14.27 8.87
C LEU A 236 -13.54 -15.48 9.70
N PHE A 237 -12.30 -15.44 10.18
CA PHE A 237 -11.67 -16.54 10.92
C PHE A 237 -11.69 -16.36 12.44
N GLY A 238 -12.01 -15.16 12.94
CA GLY A 238 -11.97 -14.84 14.38
C GLY A 238 -10.54 -14.78 14.92
N VAL A 239 -9.65 -14.12 14.17
CA VAL A 239 -8.23 -13.99 14.52
C VAL A 239 -7.95 -12.56 14.95
N GLY A 240 -7.41 -12.37 16.16
CA GLY A 240 -7.21 -11.05 16.78
C GLY A 240 -8.50 -10.33 17.18
N THR A 241 -9.66 -10.88 16.84
CA THR A 241 -11.00 -10.40 17.16
C THR A 241 -11.96 -11.60 17.24
N SER A 242 -13.20 -11.37 17.68
CA SER A 242 -14.26 -12.37 17.61
C SER A 242 -14.72 -12.59 16.15
N LYS A 243 -15.14 -13.81 15.83
CA LYS A 243 -15.65 -14.13 14.49
C LYS A 243 -16.94 -13.34 14.22
N ASN A 244 -16.97 -12.61 13.09
CA ASN A 244 -18.14 -11.87 12.64
C ASN A 244 -18.29 -11.98 11.12
N LEU A 245 -19.11 -12.94 10.68
CA LEU A 245 -19.29 -13.23 9.25
C LEU A 245 -19.92 -12.07 8.46
N ASN A 246 -20.78 -11.26 9.09
CA ASN A 246 -21.42 -10.15 8.39
C ASN A 246 -20.43 -9.01 8.15
N GLN A 247 -19.65 -8.63 9.17
CA GLN A 247 -18.57 -7.65 9.02
C GLN A 247 -17.48 -8.15 8.06
N ALA A 248 -17.16 -9.45 8.10
CA ALA A 248 -16.21 -10.05 7.18
C ALA A 248 -16.66 -9.91 5.72
N VAL A 249 -17.89 -10.32 5.40
CA VAL A 249 -18.43 -10.21 4.03
C VAL A 249 -18.50 -8.76 3.58
N GLU A 250 -18.88 -7.83 4.45
CA GLU A 250 -18.92 -6.40 4.14
C GLU A 250 -17.54 -5.87 3.74
N CYS A 251 -16.53 -6.08 4.60
CA CYS A 251 -15.17 -5.61 4.36
C CYS A 251 -14.56 -6.27 3.11
N LEU A 252 -14.74 -7.58 2.95
CA LEU A 252 -14.22 -8.33 1.80
C LEU A 252 -14.88 -7.92 0.49
N ARG A 253 -16.18 -7.61 0.50
CA ARG A 253 -16.89 -7.09 -0.67
C ARG A 253 -16.35 -5.72 -1.08
N GLN A 254 -16.22 -4.79 -0.14
CA GLN A 254 -15.67 -3.45 -0.42
C GLN A 254 -14.23 -3.53 -0.95
N ALA A 255 -13.39 -4.39 -0.35
CA ALA A 255 -12.03 -4.59 -0.83
C ALA A 255 -11.99 -5.26 -2.23
N SER A 256 -12.86 -6.24 -2.47
CA SER A 256 -13.02 -6.91 -3.77
C SER A 256 -13.46 -5.94 -4.87
N GLU A 257 -14.38 -5.02 -4.59
CA GLU A 257 -14.86 -4.00 -5.54
C GLU A 257 -13.75 -3.02 -5.93
N ARG A 258 -12.81 -2.76 -5.03
CA ARG A 258 -11.61 -1.94 -5.25
C ARG A 258 -10.41 -2.73 -5.81
N GLY A 259 -10.61 -3.99 -6.22
CA GLY A 259 -9.59 -4.77 -6.93
C GLY A 259 -8.68 -5.64 -6.05
N ASN A 260 -8.94 -5.77 -4.75
CA ASN A 260 -8.14 -6.65 -3.89
C ASN A 260 -8.43 -8.13 -4.17
N ILE A 261 -7.47 -8.81 -4.83
CA ILE A 261 -7.62 -10.20 -5.31
C ILE A 261 -7.66 -11.20 -4.14
N TYR A 262 -6.94 -10.92 -3.05
CA TYR A 262 -7.00 -11.76 -1.87
C TYR A 262 -8.38 -11.70 -1.21
N ALA A 263 -8.95 -10.50 -1.13
CA ALA A 263 -10.31 -10.31 -0.66
C ALA A 263 -11.35 -11.00 -1.56
N MET A 264 -11.15 -10.99 -2.89
CA MET A 264 -11.99 -11.76 -3.82
C MET A 264 -11.98 -13.25 -3.49
N GLY A 265 -10.79 -13.84 -3.28
CA GLY A 265 -10.65 -15.25 -2.88
C GLY A 265 -11.37 -15.58 -1.58
N LEU A 266 -11.17 -14.77 -0.55
CA LEU A 266 -11.84 -14.95 0.74
C LEU A 266 -13.36 -14.71 0.67
N LEU A 267 -13.82 -13.83 -0.23
CA LEU A 267 -15.24 -13.60 -0.47
C LEU A 267 -15.89 -14.79 -1.18
N VAL A 268 -15.20 -15.40 -2.15
CA VAL A 268 -15.64 -16.67 -2.76
C VAL A 268 -15.80 -17.75 -1.69
N TYR A 269 -14.82 -17.88 -0.79
CA TYR A 269 -14.90 -18.77 0.36
C TYR A 269 -16.10 -18.47 1.27
N ALA A 270 -16.31 -17.20 1.62
CA ALA A 270 -17.42 -16.78 2.46
C ALA A 270 -18.78 -17.07 1.80
N TYR A 271 -18.91 -16.90 0.47
CA TYR A 271 -20.13 -17.25 -0.25
C TYR A 271 -20.36 -18.75 -0.32
N TYR A 272 -19.32 -19.54 -0.60
CA TYR A 272 -19.41 -20.99 -0.65
C TYR A 272 -19.86 -21.57 0.70
N THR A 273 -19.23 -21.15 1.80
CA THR A 273 -19.58 -21.61 3.16
C THR A 273 -20.98 -21.21 3.60
N ARG A 274 -21.50 -20.09 3.07
CA ARG A 274 -22.90 -19.65 3.26
C ARG A 274 -23.87 -20.30 2.27
N LYS A 275 -23.42 -21.27 1.47
CA LYS A 275 -24.20 -21.95 0.41
C LYS A 275 -24.76 -21.02 -0.66
N LEU A 276 -24.14 -19.85 -0.85
CA LEU A 276 -24.45 -18.88 -1.90
C LEU A 276 -23.68 -19.24 -3.18
N PHE A 277 -23.93 -20.44 -3.71
CA PHE A 277 -23.06 -21.06 -4.71
C PHE A 277 -22.98 -20.28 -6.02
N THR A 278 -24.08 -19.69 -6.50
CA THR A 278 -24.09 -18.88 -7.73
C THR A 278 -23.14 -17.69 -7.63
N LYS A 279 -23.25 -16.92 -6.52
CA LYS A 279 -22.34 -15.80 -6.23
C LYS A 279 -20.88 -16.25 -6.10
N ALA A 280 -20.66 -17.38 -5.43
CA ALA A 280 -19.32 -17.95 -5.29
C ALA A 280 -18.73 -18.29 -6.67
N THR A 281 -19.47 -18.99 -7.53
CA THR A 281 -18.99 -19.40 -8.85
C THR A 281 -18.79 -18.23 -9.81
N ASP A 282 -19.65 -17.22 -9.77
CA ASP A 282 -19.54 -16.05 -10.67
C ASP A 282 -18.28 -15.25 -10.36
N LEU A 283 -18.02 -14.99 -9.07
CA LEU A 283 -16.79 -14.33 -8.65
C LEU A 283 -15.57 -15.22 -8.90
N ALA A 284 -15.65 -16.51 -8.61
CA ALA A 284 -14.52 -17.43 -8.81
C ALA A 284 -14.12 -17.57 -10.29
N LYS A 285 -15.07 -17.54 -11.23
CA LYS A 285 -14.78 -17.49 -12.67
C LYS A 285 -14.02 -16.23 -13.09
N ARG A 286 -14.37 -15.08 -12.49
CA ARG A 286 -13.68 -13.81 -12.76
C ARG A 286 -12.23 -13.85 -12.25
N VAL A 287 -12.00 -14.49 -11.10
CA VAL A 287 -10.65 -14.64 -10.55
C VAL A 287 -9.86 -15.73 -11.29
N SER A 288 -10.51 -16.79 -11.78
CA SER A 288 -9.83 -17.93 -12.41
C SER A 288 -9.17 -17.59 -13.74
N VAL A 289 -9.53 -16.49 -14.39
CA VAL A 289 -8.88 -16.01 -15.62
C VAL A 289 -7.67 -15.13 -15.35
N LEU A 290 -7.42 -14.73 -14.09
CA LEU A 290 -6.25 -13.94 -13.71
C LEU A 290 -5.00 -14.84 -13.70
N ASP A 291 -3.89 -14.34 -14.26
CA ASP A 291 -2.63 -15.07 -14.38
C ASP A 291 -1.35 -14.24 -14.24
N ASN A 292 -1.34 -12.98 -14.70
CA ASN A 292 -0.17 -12.11 -14.63
C ASN A 292 0.02 -11.46 -13.24
N ILE A 293 0.62 -12.19 -12.30
CA ILE A 293 0.76 -11.77 -10.90
C ILE A 293 1.53 -10.45 -10.77
N ASP A 294 2.57 -10.23 -11.58
CA ASP A 294 3.42 -9.04 -11.47
C ASP A 294 2.67 -7.78 -11.91
N GLU A 295 1.91 -7.87 -12.99
CA GLU A 295 1.04 -6.78 -13.45
C GLU A 295 -0.10 -6.52 -12.45
N LEU A 296 -0.74 -7.58 -11.96
CA LEU A 296 -1.79 -7.47 -10.95
C LEU A 296 -1.27 -6.84 -9.66
N SER A 297 -0.03 -7.13 -9.27
CA SER A 297 0.62 -6.51 -8.10
C SER A 297 0.83 -5.02 -8.29
N ARG A 298 1.22 -4.58 -9.50
CA ARG A 298 1.37 -3.15 -9.83
C ARG A 298 0.04 -2.40 -9.84
N ILE A 299 -1.04 -3.05 -10.28
CA ILE A 299 -2.36 -2.39 -10.43
C ILE A 299 -3.16 -2.40 -9.13
N SER A 300 -3.11 -3.49 -8.36
CA SER A 300 -3.96 -3.67 -7.17
C SER A 300 -3.29 -3.27 -5.85
N CYS A 301 -2.01 -2.85 -5.89
CA CYS A 301 -1.15 -2.63 -4.72
C CYS A 301 -1.09 -3.82 -3.74
N CYS A 302 -1.56 -4.99 -4.17
CA CYS A 302 -1.57 -6.21 -3.38
C CYS A 302 -0.25 -6.96 -3.59
N LEU A 303 0.31 -7.53 -2.51
CA LEU A 303 1.55 -8.29 -2.64
C LEU A 303 1.35 -9.54 -3.51
N PRO A 304 2.35 -9.93 -4.31
CA PRO A 304 2.25 -11.11 -5.19
C PRO A 304 1.81 -12.39 -4.48
N GLN A 305 2.25 -12.60 -3.24
CA GLN A 305 1.87 -13.74 -2.41
C GLN A 305 0.37 -13.78 -2.09
N TYR A 306 -0.27 -12.63 -1.90
CA TYR A 306 -1.70 -12.54 -1.60
C TYR A 306 -2.56 -12.68 -2.84
N ILE A 307 -2.07 -12.17 -3.96
CA ILE A 307 -2.67 -12.40 -5.27
C ILE A 307 -2.69 -13.90 -5.56
N ARG A 308 -1.56 -14.59 -5.36
CA ARG A 308 -1.45 -16.05 -5.48
C ARG A 308 -2.46 -16.77 -4.60
N LYS A 309 -2.52 -16.43 -3.31
CA LYS A 309 -3.50 -17.00 -2.36
C LYS A 309 -4.94 -16.77 -2.80
N GLY A 310 -5.28 -15.56 -3.23
CA GLY A 310 -6.63 -15.22 -3.68
C GLY A 310 -7.05 -16.07 -4.88
N ILE A 311 -6.17 -16.17 -5.89
CA ILE A 311 -6.39 -16.99 -7.08
C ILE A 311 -6.50 -18.48 -6.70
N ALA A 312 -5.63 -18.97 -5.84
CA ALA A 312 -5.64 -20.36 -5.38
C ALA A 312 -6.95 -20.71 -4.67
N ILE A 313 -7.42 -19.88 -3.72
CA ILE A 313 -8.67 -20.10 -3.00
C ILE A 313 -9.87 -20.11 -3.96
N SER A 314 -9.96 -19.11 -4.86
CA SER A 314 -11.06 -19.03 -5.82
C SER A 314 -11.09 -20.22 -6.77
N THR A 315 -9.95 -20.62 -7.31
CA THR A 315 -9.87 -21.74 -8.26
C THR A 315 -10.19 -23.08 -7.57
N PHE A 316 -9.73 -23.29 -6.34
CA PHE A 316 -10.10 -24.48 -5.56
C PHE A 316 -11.63 -24.60 -5.39
N ILE A 317 -12.28 -23.52 -4.96
CA ILE A 317 -13.73 -23.50 -4.74
C ILE A 317 -14.49 -23.67 -6.05
N LEU A 318 -14.03 -23.04 -7.14
CA LEU A 318 -14.60 -23.25 -8.46
C LEU A 318 -14.48 -24.72 -8.88
N GLY A 319 -13.34 -25.36 -8.64
CA GLY A 319 -13.14 -26.79 -8.83
C GLY A 319 -14.18 -27.63 -8.10
N ARG A 320 -14.45 -27.30 -6.82
CA ARG A 320 -15.48 -28.01 -6.02
C ARG A 320 -16.89 -27.79 -6.56
N CYS A 321 -17.22 -26.57 -6.93
CA CYS A 321 -18.51 -26.26 -7.53
C CYS A 321 -18.72 -27.03 -8.84
N LEU A 322 -17.69 -27.15 -9.69
CA LEU A 322 -17.73 -27.92 -10.93
C LEU A 322 -17.79 -29.44 -10.69
N GLU A 323 -17.15 -29.95 -9.64
CA GLU A 323 -17.18 -31.37 -9.28
C GLU A 323 -18.57 -31.81 -8.79
N LEU A 324 -19.18 -30.98 -7.93
CA LEU A 324 -20.43 -31.29 -7.24
C LEU A 324 -21.67 -30.76 -7.98
N GLY A 325 -21.49 -29.82 -8.91
CA GLY A 325 -22.58 -29.13 -9.59
C GLY A 325 -23.26 -28.05 -8.75
N TYR A 326 -22.51 -27.39 -7.86
CA TYR A 326 -23.04 -26.34 -6.99
C TYR A 326 -23.00 -24.97 -7.66
N GLY A 327 -24.18 -24.41 -7.96
CA GLY A 327 -24.33 -23.09 -8.60
C GLY A 327 -23.89 -23.06 -10.07
N ILE A 328 -23.39 -24.18 -10.60
CA ILE A 328 -22.90 -24.34 -11.96
C ILE A 328 -23.13 -25.77 -12.44
N LYS A 329 -23.23 -25.98 -13.76
CA LYS A 329 -23.29 -27.32 -14.34
C LYS A 329 -22.03 -28.11 -13.97
N LYS A 330 -22.22 -29.36 -13.58
CA LYS A 330 -21.14 -30.28 -13.27
C LYS A 330 -20.23 -30.51 -14.48
N ASP A 331 -18.93 -30.32 -14.29
CA ASP A 331 -17.88 -30.57 -15.28
C ASP A 331 -16.62 -31.08 -14.56
N PRO A 332 -16.48 -32.41 -14.43
CA PRO A 332 -15.33 -33.02 -13.76
C PRO A 332 -13.99 -32.72 -14.44
N SER A 333 -13.98 -32.55 -15.76
CA SER A 333 -12.76 -32.27 -16.53
C SER A 333 -12.23 -30.87 -16.21
N GLN A 334 -13.12 -29.88 -16.21
CA GLN A 334 -12.75 -28.51 -15.83
C GLN A 334 -12.41 -28.41 -14.33
N SER A 335 -13.09 -29.18 -13.48
CA SER A 335 -12.79 -29.25 -12.05
C SER A 335 -11.32 -29.64 -11.78
N VAL A 336 -10.81 -30.68 -12.44
CA VAL A 336 -9.40 -31.11 -12.31
C VAL A 336 -8.43 -30.01 -12.73
N LEU A 337 -8.74 -29.25 -13.79
CA LEU A 337 -7.92 -28.13 -14.23
C LEU A 337 -7.87 -27.02 -13.16
N MET A 338 -9.00 -26.74 -12.51
CA MET A 338 -9.06 -25.73 -11.46
C MET A 338 -8.26 -26.14 -10.21
N TYR A 339 -8.26 -27.42 -9.82
CA TYR A 339 -7.39 -27.91 -8.74
C TYR A 339 -5.91 -27.83 -9.08
N LYS A 340 -5.54 -28.19 -10.32
CA LYS A 340 -4.16 -28.02 -10.81
C LYS A 340 -3.74 -26.55 -10.74
N LYS A 341 -4.62 -25.63 -11.14
CA LYS A 341 -4.36 -24.19 -11.04
C LYS A 341 -4.22 -23.76 -9.58
N CYS A 342 -5.08 -24.20 -8.67
CA CYS A 342 -4.93 -23.92 -7.24
C CYS A 342 -3.54 -24.30 -6.72
N PHE A 343 -3.12 -25.56 -6.98
CA PHE A 343 -1.81 -26.06 -6.56
C PHE A 343 -0.64 -25.29 -7.18
N GLN A 344 -0.74 -24.85 -8.44
CA GLN A 344 0.30 -24.06 -9.10
C GLN A 344 0.52 -22.68 -8.44
N TYR A 345 -0.53 -22.05 -7.93
CA TYR A 345 -0.44 -20.71 -7.34
C TYR A 345 -0.05 -20.75 -5.86
N ASP A 346 -0.65 -21.65 -5.09
CA ASP A 346 -0.35 -21.81 -3.67
C ASP A 346 -0.64 -23.26 -3.21
N PRO A 347 0.39 -24.12 -3.16
CA PRO A 347 0.27 -25.50 -2.68
C PRO A 347 -0.23 -25.60 -1.23
N ASP A 348 0.20 -24.69 -0.36
CA ASP A 348 -0.14 -24.70 1.06
C ASP A 348 -1.63 -24.37 1.25
N ALA A 349 -2.14 -23.39 0.51
CA ALA A 349 -3.56 -23.05 0.50
C ALA A 349 -4.39 -24.21 -0.06
N CYS A 350 -3.92 -24.87 -1.11
CA CYS A 350 -4.59 -26.05 -1.69
C CYS A 350 -4.71 -27.19 -0.66
N GLN A 351 -3.61 -27.52 0.01
CA GLN A 351 -3.59 -28.54 1.05
C GLN A 351 -4.52 -28.16 2.21
N LEU A 352 -4.43 -26.91 2.67
CA LEU A 352 -5.24 -26.42 3.78
C LEU A 352 -6.74 -26.50 3.48
N LEU A 353 -7.16 -26.12 2.28
CA LEU A 353 -8.56 -26.22 1.84
C LEU A 353 -9.01 -27.68 1.72
N GLN A 354 -8.14 -28.57 1.23
CA GLN A 354 -8.42 -29.99 1.17
C GLN A 354 -8.61 -30.61 2.57
N ASP A 355 -7.75 -30.26 3.53
CA ASP A 355 -7.85 -30.73 4.92
C ASP A 355 -9.16 -30.28 5.58
N TYR A 356 -9.69 -29.11 5.20
CA TYR A 356 -10.98 -28.67 5.73
C TYR A 356 -12.17 -29.44 5.17
N LEU A 357 -12.10 -29.86 3.91
CA LEU A 357 -13.13 -30.71 3.30
C LEU A 357 -13.15 -32.09 3.96
N THR A 358 -11.99 -32.69 4.19
CA THR A 358 -11.89 -34.04 4.78
C THR A 358 -12.34 -34.08 6.23
N HIS A 359 -12.28 -32.95 6.94
CA HIS A 359 -12.74 -32.82 8.33
C HIS A 359 -14.10 -32.13 8.48
N GLU A 360 -14.89 -32.02 7.40
CA GLU A 360 -16.24 -31.42 7.36
C GLU A 360 -16.34 -30.01 7.98
N LYS A 361 -15.28 -29.21 7.86
CA LYS A 361 -15.28 -27.84 8.42
C LYS A 361 -15.89 -26.80 7.49
N ILE A 362 -16.18 -27.16 6.24
CA ILE A 362 -16.78 -26.32 5.18
C ILE A 362 -17.41 -27.14 4.06
#